data_AF-A0A2E6QML2-F1
#
_entry.id   AF-A0A2E6QML2-F1
#
_cell.length_a   1.000
_cell.length_b   1.000
_cell.length_c   1.000
_cell.angle_alpha   90.00
_cell.angle_beta   90.00
_cell.angle_gamma   90.00
#
_symmetry.space_group_name_H-M   'P 1'
#
loop_
_entity.id
_entity.type
_entity.pdbx_description
1 polymer ?
#
loop_
_entity_poly.entity_id
_entity_poly.type
_entity_poly.pdbx_seq_one_letter_code
_entity_poly.pdbx_strand_id
1 'polypeptide(L)'
;MRRGIIGFLVIVAIGAALAVTTCRSQDGNFSQFPGFDAYFKANPPSDALPTQEERALLWRNRPHLFIAEGEDGPIDFYRDYIGEGELRDGDGALISASVTQDILNRYKADPDLTFVHKPSGTVSPRPVLYGRVDHDTVTFDSVHGPLTQTFTFLTYNAVFRTSGLPAALPKWQGLLLGLFVDLEDWHQLDHYTAATVVLDGVDAPVAVVLQQHNQQHSYLVGRDIMLGPDGRIAVDAAIRSNEFYPHASDRQRHRAVAMPDGEGMRYLIAGQDQPWMSADDVTEGTVPVDYDLSFLAPSDAFYTFQGFLGEKRLLPGRDGPPGAAYNTLPSLKARAMQLFVGYWRSDDPEDMKRYETAADGGGGLFAFAEAQKRRFFCDWRALRGASEPC
;
A
#
# COMPACT_ATOMS: atom_id res chain seq x y z
N MET A 1 -20.93 -15.71 -46.85
CA MET A 1 -21.55 -15.73 -45.49
C MET A 1 -20.80 -16.65 -44.50
N ARG A 2 -19.48 -16.51 -44.33
CA ARG A 2 -18.69 -17.31 -43.35
C ARG A 2 -17.62 -16.53 -42.59
N ARG A 3 -17.65 -15.19 -42.64
CA ARG A 3 -16.69 -14.31 -41.93
C ARG A 3 -17.27 -13.60 -40.69
N GLY A 4 -18.57 -13.73 -40.42
CA GLY A 4 -19.23 -13.10 -39.26
C GLY A 4 -19.24 -13.92 -37.97
N ILE A 5 -18.99 -15.23 -38.05
CA ILE A 5 -19.12 -16.14 -36.89
C ILE A 5 -17.79 -16.28 -36.11
N ILE A 6 -16.65 -16.05 -36.77
CA ILE A 6 -15.32 -16.19 -36.15
C ILE A 6 -15.02 -15.03 -35.19
N GLY A 7 -15.49 -13.80 -35.48
CA GLY A 7 -15.29 -12.65 -34.58
C GLY A 7 -16.06 -12.77 -33.26
N PHE A 8 -17.27 -13.35 -33.28
CA PHE A 8 -18.08 -13.51 -32.07
C PHE A 8 -17.57 -14.64 -31.17
N LEU A 9 -17.03 -15.72 -31.75
CA LEU A 9 -16.45 -16.83 -30.99
C LEU A 9 -15.13 -16.47 -30.28
N VAL A 10 -14.33 -15.54 -30.82
CA VAL A 10 -13.10 -15.06 -30.16
C VAL A 10 -13.42 -14.13 -28.98
N ILE A 11 -14.46 -13.29 -29.08
CA ILE A 11 -14.89 -12.39 -27.99
C ILE A 11 -15.50 -13.20 -26.83
N VAL A 12 -16.30 -14.22 -27.13
CA VAL A 12 -16.84 -15.13 -26.10
C VAL A 12 -15.74 -16.01 -25.48
N ALA A 13 -14.72 -16.41 -26.25
CA ALA A 13 -13.59 -17.18 -25.73
C ALA A 13 -12.66 -16.36 -24.83
N ILE A 14 -12.48 -15.05 -25.06
CA ILE A 14 -11.72 -14.17 -24.15
C ILE A 14 -12.51 -13.90 -22.85
N GLY A 15 -13.83 -13.70 -22.94
CA GLY A 15 -14.71 -13.60 -21.76
C GLY A 15 -14.77 -14.90 -20.95
N ALA A 16 -14.70 -16.06 -21.61
CA ALA A 16 -14.65 -17.37 -20.95
C ALA A 16 -13.23 -17.74 -20.43
N ALA A 17 -12.16 -17.27 -21.08
CA ALA A 17 -10.79 -17.46 -20.58
C ALA A 17 -10.50 -16.63 -19.33
N LEU A 18 -11.12 -15.45 -19.19
CA LEU A 18 -11.13 -14.67 -17.95
C LEU A 18 -11.92 -15.33 -16.80
N ALA A 19 -12.82 -16.28 -17.12
CA ALA A 19 -13.64 -16.97 -16.14
C ALA A 19 -13.04 -18.29 -15.62
N VAL A 20 -11.93 -18.78 -16.18
CA VAL A 20 -11.43 -20.16 -15.94
C VAL A 20 -10.09 -20.23 -15.16
N THR A 21 -9.49 -19.10 -14.77
CA THR A 21 -8.29 -19.10 -13.89
C THR A 21 -8.57 -18.74 -12.43
N THR A 22 -9.82 -18.51 -12.02
CA THR A 22 -10.18 -18.26 -10.61
C THR A 22 -11.14 -19.33 -10.07
N CYS A 23 -10.68 -20.58 -10.03
CA CYS A 23 -11.32 -21.63 -9.23
C CYS A 23 -11.01 -21.45 -7.73
N ARG A 24 -11.59 -20.39 -7.14
CA ARG A 24 -12.17 -20.31 -5.79
C ARG A 24 -12.72 -18.90 -5.61
N SER A 25 -14.00 -18.73 -5.93
CA SER A 25 -14.82 -17.74 -5.24
C SER A 25 -14.94 -18.19 -3.78
N GLN A 26 -13.98 -17.80 -2.94
CA GLN A 26 -14.38 -17.50 -1.58
C GLN A 26 -14.92 -16.07 -1.65
N ASP A 27 -16.18 -15.87 -1.27
CA ASP A 27 -16.87 -14.57 -1.26
C ASP A 27 -16.24 -13.52 -0.30
N GLY A 28 -15.00 -13.76 0.12
CA GLY A 28 -14.26 -12.99 1.09
C GLY A 28 -13.23 -12.04 0.47
N ASN A 29 -12.80 -11.05 1.26
CA ASN A 29 -11.76 -10.10 0.96
C ASN A 29 -10.42 -10.46 1.65
N PHE A 30 -9.42 -9.61 1.45
CA PHE A 30 -8.06 -9.84 1.95
C PHE A 30 -7.97 -9.95 3.49
N SER A 31 -8.91 -9.39 4.24
CA SER A 31 -8.93 -9.51 5.71
C SER A 31 -9.10 -10.95 6.19
N GLN A 32 -9.69 -11.82 5.36
CA GLN A 32 -9.91 -13.22 5.67
C GLN A 32 -8.79 -14.13 5.14
N PHE A 33 -7.70 -13.54 4.62
CA PHE A 33 -6.53 -14.30 4.25
C PHE A 33 -5.97 -15.08 5.46
N PRO A 34 -5.63 -16.38 5.32
CA PRO A 34 -5.19 -17.20 6.44
C PRO A 34 -4.02 -16.59 7.21
N GLY A 35 -4.19 -16.49 8.53
CA GLY A 35 -3.16 -16.01 9.45
C GLY A 35 -3.45 -14.64 10.07
N PHE A 36 -4.34 -13.82 9.50
CA PHE A 36 -4.71 -12.53 10.08
C PHE A 36 -5.33 -12.67 11.47
N ASP A 37 -6.29 -13.59 11.65
CA ASP A 37 -6.91 -13.85 12.95
C ASP A 37 -5.88 -14.24 14.01
N ALA A 38 -4.95 -15.14 13.64
CA ALA A 38 -3.88 -15.57 14.53
C ALA A 38 -2.93 -14.40 14.88
N TYR A 39 -2.58 -13.59 13.88
CA TYR A 39 -1.71 -12.43 14.06
C TYR A 39 -2.35 -11.37 14.98
N PHE A 40 -3.58 -10.94 14.71
CA PHE A 40 -4.25 -9.90 15.50
C PHE A 40 -4.71 -10.41 16.87
N LYS A 41 -4.92 -11.71 17.05
CA LYS A 41 -5.09 -12.30 18.39
C LYS A 41 -3.79 -12.24 19.21
N ALA A 42 -2.64 -12.46 18.58
CA ALA A 42 -1.34 -12.38 19.24
C ALA A 42 -0.87 -10.93 19.43
N ASN A 43 -1.30 -10.01 18.56
CA ASN A 43 -0.93 -8.60 18.54
C ASN A 43 -2.21 -7.74 18.47
N PRO A 44 -3.02 -7.70 19.54
CA PRO A 44 -4.27 -6.95 19.53
C PRO A 44 -3.97 -5.46 19.29
N PRO A 45 -4.69 -4.81 18.37
CA PRO A 45 -4.49 -3.40 18.10
C PRO A 45 -4.88 -2.57 19.33
N SER A 46 -4.08 -1.56 19.65
CA SER A 46 -4.29 -0.69 20.81
C SER A 46 -5.47 0.26 20.63
N ASP A 47 -6.22 0.50 21.71
CA ASP A 47 -7.22 1.57 21.80
C ASP A 47 -6.61 2.94 22.14
N ALA A 48 -5.31 2.99 22.45
CA ALA A 48 -4.63 4.23 22.79
C ALA A 48 -4.36 5.09 21.55
N LEU A 49 -4.70 6.37 21.64
CA LEU A 49 -4.24 7.39 20.70
C LEU A 49 -2.74 7.67 20.90
N PRO A 50 -2.02 8.15 19.86
CA PRO A 50 -0.65 8.61 20.02
C PRO A 50 -0.50 9.66 21.14
N THR A 51 0.58 9.58 21.92
CA THR A 51 0.92 10.54 22.99
C THR A 51 1.24 11.92 22.41
N GLN A 52 1.42 12.92 23.29
CA GLN A 52 1.85 14.25 22.85
C GLN A 52 3.24 14.22 22.20
N GLU A 53 4.19 13.45 22.74
CA GLU A 53 5.53 13.30 22.12
C GLU A 53 5.44 12.63 20.76
N GLU A 54 4.65 11.56 20.64
CA GLU A 54 4.43 10.84 19.38
C GLU A 54 3.78 11.72 18.31
N ARG A 55 2.79 12.54 18.70
CA ARG A 55 2.19 13.53 17.79
C ARG A 55 3.21 14.57 17.34
N ALA A 56 4.10 15.01 18.24
CA ALA A 56 5.17 15.94 17.88
C ALA A 56 6.17 15.30 16.90
N LEU A 57 6.47 14.00 17.05
CA LEU A 57 7.28 13.24 16.10
C LEU A 57 6.61 13.16 14.72
N LEU A 58 5.31 12.84 14.68
CA LEU A 58 4.52 12.80 13.45
C LEU A 58 4.50 14.17 12.75
N TRP A 59 4.26 15.26 13.49
CA TRP A 59 4.27 16.60 12.90
C TRP A 59 5.64 17.01 12.35
N ARG A 60 6.71 16.71 13.10
CA ARG A 60 8.10 17.06 12.71
C ARG A 60 8.56 16.32 11.46
N ASN A 61 8.18 15.05 11.33
CA ASN A 61 8.65 14.17 10.26
C ASN A 61 7.62 13.94 9.15
N ARG A 62 6.55 14.75 9.08
CA ARG A 62 5.49 14.58 8.09
C ARG A 62 6.04 14.71 6.65
N PRO A 63 5.70 13.81 5.71
CA PRO A 63 6.22 13.89 4.36
C PRO A 63 5.69 15.12 3.62
N HIS A 64 6.46 15.69 2.69
CA HIS A 64 5.89 16.54 1.65
C HIS A 64 5.24 15.64 0.62
N LEU A 65 3.92 15.73 0.49
CA LEU A 65 3.16 14.98 -0.51
C LEU A 65 2.96 15.86 -1.74
N PHE A 66 3.26 15.32 -2.91
CA PHE A 66 3.00 15.94 -4.20
C PHE A 66 2.05 15.08 -5.03
N ILE A 67 1.22 15.73 -5.83
CA ILE A 67 0.33 15.11 -6.81
C ILE A 67 0.57 15.73 -8.19
N ALA A 68 0.09 15.06 -9.24
CA ALA A 68 0.10 15.63 -10.58
C ALA A 68 -0.94 16.74 -10.73
N GLU A 69 -0.69 17.68 -11.65
CA GLU A 69 -1.63 18.74 -11.97
C GLU A 69 -2.96 18.14 -12.45
N GLY A 70 -4.06 18.53 -11.81
CA GLY A 70 -5.41 18.08 -12.13
C GLY A 70 -5.90 16.85 -11.36
N GLU A 71 -5.06 16.22 -10.53
CA GLU A 71 -5.50 15.15 -9.61
C GLU A 71 -6.18 15.75 -8.36
N ASP A 72 -7.19 15.06 -7.82
CA ASP A 72 -7.97 15.53 -6.66
C ASP A 72 -7.17 15.51 -5.35
N GLY A 73 -6.19 14.60 -5.24
CA GLY A 73 -5.41 14.37 -4.02
C GLY A 73 -6.19 13.66 -2.90
N PRO A 74 -5.60 13.56 -1.70
CA PRO A 74 -6.23 12.83 -0.60
C PRO A 74 -7.34 13.63 0.08
N ILE A 75 -8.24 12.91 0.75
CA ILE A 75 -9.43 13.41 1.43
C ILE A 75 -9.48 12.96 2.89
N ASP A 76 -10.40 13.50 3.67
CA ASP A 76 -10.69 13.01 5.03
C ASP A 76 -11.54 11.73 4.96
N PHE A 77 -11.04 10.63 5.51
CA PHE A 77 -11.74 9.33 5.49
C PHE A 77 -13.12 9.42 6.13
N TYR A 78 -13.24 10.04 7.30
CA TYR A 78 -14.52 10.06 8.01
C TYR A 78 -15.47 11.09 7.46
N ARG A 79 -14.96 12.30 7.18
CA ARG A 79 -15.80 13.41 6.75
C ARG A 79 -16.20 13.27 5.28
N ASP A 80 -15.24 12.97 4.40
CA ASP A 80 -15.43 13.09 2.96
C ASP A 80 -15.69 11.72 2.29
N TYR A 81 -15.20 10.62 2.85
CA TYR A 81 -15.42 9.28 2.30
C TYR A 81 -16.61 8.57 2.97
N ILE A 82 -16.50 8.29 4.27
CA ILE A 82 -17.51 7.60 5.06
C ILE A 82 -18.79 8.42 5.23
N GLY A 83 -18.66 9.72 5.44
CA GLY A 83 -19.78 10.65 5.54
C GLY A 83 -20.62 10.74 4.26
N GLU A 84 -20.06 10.37 3.12
CA GLU A 84 -20.74 10.33 1.82
C GLU A 84 -21.03 8.89 1.40
N GLY A 85 -21.63 8.06 2.25
CA GLY A 85 -21.98 6.70 1.87
C GLY A 85 -22.95 5.98 2.81
N GLU A 86 -23.15 4.70 2.55
CA GLU A 86 -24.06 3.82 3.29
C GLU A 86 -23.41 2.48 3.63
N LEU A 87 -23.83 1.89 4.74
CA LEU A 87 -23.38 0.57 5.19
C LEU A 87 -24.50 -0.45 4.98
N ARG A 88 -24.15 -1.60 4.40
CA ARG A 88 -25.05 -2.71 4.11
C ARG A 88 -24.50 -4.03 4.68
N ASP A 89 -25.38 -4.96 4.98
CA ASP A 89 -25.01 -6.32 5.38
C ASP A 89 -24.69 -7.22 4.18
N GLY A 90 -24.32 -8.48 4.45
CA GLY A 90 -23.97 -9.48 3.44
C GLY A 90 -25.14 -9.86 2.49
N ASP A 91 -26.38 -9.63 2.93
CA ASP A 91 -27.59 -9.80 2.09
C ASP A 91 -27.94 -8.52 1.31
N GLY A 92 -27.15 -7.46 1.49
CA GLY A 92 -27.34 -6.14 0.87
C GLY A 92 -28.39 -5.27 1.56
N ALA A 93 -28.93 -5.67 2.71
CA ALA A 93 -29.88 -4.88 3.47
C ALA A 93 -29.18 -3.65 4.09
N LEU A 94 -29.90 -2.53 4.13
CA LEU A 94 -29.37 -1.27 4.62
C LEU A 94 -29.23 -1.30 6.15
N ILE A 95 -28.01 -1.15 6.65
CA ILE A 95 -27.72 -0.95 8.09
C ILE A 95 -27.81 0.54 8.44
N SER A 96 -27.17 1.40 7.65
CA SER A 96 -27.21 2.86 7.84
C SER A 96 -26.99 3.61 6.54
N ALA A 97 -27.81 4.63 6.28
CA ALA A 97 -27.61 5.62 5.20
C ALA A 97 -26.80 6.86 5.64
N SER A 98 -26.34 6.88 6.90
CA SER A 98 -25.54 7.97 7.47
C SER A 98 -24.47 7.34 8.34
N VAL A 99 -23.41 6.88 7.69
CA VAL A 99 -22.35 6.13 8.35
C VAL A 99 -21.47 7.12 9.14
N THR A 100 -21.15 6.74 10.37
CA THR A 100 -20.27 7.50 11.27
C THR A 100 -19.13 6.60 11.72
N GLN A 101 -18.09 7.20 12.31
CA GLN A 101 -17.00 6.46 12.94
C GLN A 101 -17.51 5.44 13.98
N ASP A 102 -18.50 5.82 14.80
CA ASP A 102 -19.09 4.93 15.81
C ASP A 102 -19.82 3.75 15.19
N ILE A 103 -20.53 3.97 14.08
CA ILE A 103 -21.22 2.91 13.35
C ILE A 103 -20.18 1.95 12.77
N LEU A 104 -19.16 2.44 12.07
CA LEU A 104 -18.12 1.54 11.53
C LEU A 104 -17.40 0.76 12.63
N ASN A 105 -17.05 1.41 13.74
CA ASN A 105 -16.37 0.75 14.85
C ASN A 105 -17.22 -0.35 15.51
N ARG A 106 -18.54 -0.18 15.57
CA ARG A 106 -19.46 -1.21 16.07
C ARG A 106 -19.43 -2.48 15.22
N TYR A 107 -19.20 -2.32 13.92
CA TYR A 107 -19.38 -3.35 12.91
C TYR A 107 -18.07 -3.86 12.29
N LYS A 108 -16.91 -3.34 12.73
CA LYS A 108 -15.59 -3.60 12.12
C LYS A 108 -15.14 -5.06 12.09
N ALA A 109 -15.71 -5.93 12.93
CA ALA A 109 -15.35 -7.35 12.97
C ALA A 109 -16.24 -8.24 12.08
N ASP A 110 -17.17 -7.65 11.33
CA ASP A 110 -18.05 -8.38 10.43
C ASP A 110 -17.50 -8.34 8.99
N PRO A 111 -17.02 -9.48 8.46
CA PRO A 111 -16.38 -9.55 7.15
C PRO A 111 -17.35 -9.45 5.97
N ASP A 112 -18.65 -9.61 6.21
CA ASP A 112 -19.66 -9.66 5.15
C ASP A 112 -20.25 -8.27 4.83
N LEU A 113 -19.91 -7.25 5.64
CA LEU A 113 -20.44 -5.90 5.47
C LEU A 113 -19.80 -5.18 4.29
N THR A 114 -20.62 -4.37 3.62
CA THR A 114 -20.18 -3.55 2.48
C THR A 114 -20.53 -2.09 2.71
N PHE A 115 -19.53 -1.22 2.64
CA PHE A 115 -19.72 0.22 2.57
C PHE A 115 -19.81 0.65 1.10
N VAL A 116 -20.85 1.41 0.75
CA VAL A 116 -21.03 1.95 -0.61
C VAL A 116 -20.82 3.45 -0.57
N HIS A 117 -19.74 3.92 -1.18
CA HIS A 117 -19.46 5.35 -1.33
C HIS A 117 -20.38 5.97 -2.38
N LYS A 118 -20.98 7.11 -2.05
CA LYS A 118 -21.94 7.88 -2.86
C LYS A 118 -21.50 9.34 -2.89
N PRO A 119 -20.44 9.67 -3.65
CA PRO A 119 -19.88 11.00 -3.65
C PRO A 119 -20.93 12.01 -4.11
N SER A 120 -21.10 13.08 -3.35
CA SER A 120 -22.08 14.13 -3.69
C SER A 120 -21.54 15.11 -4.74
N GLY A 121 -20.21 15.20 -4.86
CA GLY A 121 -19.51 16.20 -5.68
C GLY A 121 -19.62 17.63 -5.14
N THR A 122 -20.25 17.84 -3.97
CA THR A 122 -20.54 19.18 -3.44
C THR A 122 -19.54 19.67 -2.40
N VAL A 123 -18.77 18.76 -1.80
CA VAL A 123 -17.80 19.08 -0.75
C VAL A 123 -16.41 19.19 -1.37
N SER A 124 -15.82 20.39 -1.26
CA SER A 124 -14.39 20.58 -1.50
C SER A 124 -13.63 19.87 -0.38
N PRO A 125 -12.83 18.83 -0.69
CA PRO A 125 -12.15 18.06 0.34
C PRO A 125 -11.12 18.93 1.05
N ARG A 126 -10.93 18.67 2.34
CA ARG A 126 -9.74 19.13 3.07
C ARG A 126 -8.87 17.91 3.33
N PRO A 127 -7.72 17.81 2.66
CA PRO A 127 -6.83 16.66 2.82
C PRO A 127 -6.45 16.40 4.28
N VAL A 128 -6.61 15.15 4.72
CA VAL A 128 -6.19 14.69 6.05
C VAL A 128 -5.41 13.40 5.88
N LEU A 129 -4.22 13.34 6.50
CA LEU A 129 -3.47 12.09 6.64
C LEU A 129 -3.60 11.57 8.08
N TYR A 130 -3.84 10.28 8.23
CA TYR A 130 -3.97 9.63 9.54
C TYR A 130 -2.62 9.12 10.02
N GLY A 131 -2.07 9.83 11.01
CA GLY A 131 -0.79 9.53 11.62
C GLY A 131 -0.88 8.43 12.68
N ARG A 132 0.03 7.47 12.61
CA ARG A 132 0.19 6.36 13.56
C ARG A 132 1.66 6.15 13.90
N VAL A 133 1.92 5.77 15.15
CA VAL A 133 3.25 5.38 15.62
C VAL A 133 3.25 3.91 15.99
N ASP A 134 4.21 3.16 15.45
CA ASP A 134 4.53 1.80 15.87
C ASP A 134 6.01 1.73 16.28
N HIS A 135 6.37 0.75 17.11
CA HIS A 135 7.74 0.49 17.52
C HIS A 135 8.09 -0.96 17.24
N ASP A 136 9.29 -1.21 16.74
CA ASP A 136 9.79 -2.57 16.53
C ASP A 136 11.25 -2.66 16.94
N THR A 137 11.64 -3.79 17.53
CA THR A 137 12.99 -4.01 18.05
C THR A 137 13.67 -5.12 17.26
N VAL A 138 14.78 -4.77 16.61
CA VAL A 138 15.50 -5.65 15.70
C VAL A 138 16.88 -5.95 16.27
N THR A 139 17.24 -7.23 16.32
CA THR A 139 18.61 -7.66 16.62
C THR A 139 19.35 -7.97 15.32
N PHE A 140 20.49 -7.30 15.11
CA PHE A 140 21.41 -7.51 14.00
C PHE A 140 22.63 -8.29 14.46
N ASP A 141 23.11 -9.20 13.62
CA ASP A 141 24.41 -9.84 13.83
C ASP A 141 25.51 -8.88 13.38
N SER A 142 26.40 -8.49 14.30
CA SER A 142 27.56 -7.65 13.99
C SER A 142 28.87 -8.37 14.37
N VAL A 143 29.99 -7.86 13.86
CA VAL A 143 31.34 -8.36 14.20
C VAL A 143 31.66 -8.25 15.70
N HIS A 144 30.96 -7.39 16.44
CA HIS A 144 31.12 -7.19 17.87
C HIS A 144 30.06 -7.91 18.72
N GLY A 145 29.27 -8.78 18.08
CA GLY A 145 28.15 -9.49 18.70
C GLY A 145 26.79 -8.91 18.31
N PRO A 146 25.70 -9.45 18.87
CA PRO A 146 24.35 -8.99 18.56
C PRO A 146 24.16 -7.52 18.94
N LEU A 147 23.65 -6.71 18.01
CA LEU A 147 23.26 -5.32 18.24
C LEU A 147 21.74 -5.20 18.14
N THR A 148 21.11 -4.79 19.22
CA THR A 148 19.67 -4.54 19.25
C THR A 148 19.37 -3.06 19.02
N GLN A 149 18.50 -2.77 18.06
CA GLN A 149 18.02 -1.44 17.71
C GLN A 149 16.50 -1.41 17.78
N THR A 150 15.94 -0.45 18.51
CA THR A 150 14.52 -0.12 18.41
C THR A 150 14.34 0.95 17.34
N PHE A 151 13.45 0.69 16.38
CA PHE A 151 13.03 1.66 15.38
C PHE A 151 11.63 2.17 15.71
N THR A 152 11.40 3.46 15.44
CA THR A 152 10.07 4.08 15.50
C THR A 152 9.54 4.27 14.10
N PHE A 153 8.34 3.76 13.84
CA PHE A 153 7.69 3.79 12.54
C PHE A 153 6.55 4.81 12.57
N LEU A 154 6.74 5.93 11.88
CA LEU A 154 5.76 7.00 11.75
C LEU A 154 4.99 6.81 10.45
N THR A 155 3.82 6.18 10.52
CA THR A 155 2.96 5.89 9.36
C THR A 155 1.97 7.01 9.12
N TYR A 156 1.89 7.51 7.88
CA TYR A 156 0.93 8.51 7.42
C TYR A 156 0.06 7.88 6.35
N ASN A 157 -1.20 7.59 6.68
CA ASN A 157 -2.14 6.96 5.76
C ASN A 157 -2.94 8.05 5.05
N ALA A 158 -2.94 8.02 3.73
CA ALA A 158 -3.72 8.90 2.88
C ALA A 158 -4.92 8.13 2.32
N VAL A 159 -6.06 8.80 2.22
CA VAL A 159 -7.28 8.25 1.62
C VAL A 159 -7.58 9.01 0.36
N PHE A 160 -7.83 8.32 -0.74
CA PHE A 160 -8.24 8.91 -2.01
C PHE A 160 -9.69 8.53 -2.30
N ARG A 161 -10.43 9.46 -2.91
CA ARG A 161 -11.85 9.26 -3.24
C ARG A 161 -12.05 8.12 -4.24
N THR A 162 -11.16 8.08 -5.21
CA THR A 162 -11.15 7.13 -6.32
C THR A 162 -9.73 6.63 -6.52
N SER A 163 -9.59 5.38 -6.93
CA SER A 163 -8.34 4.84 -7.43
C SER A 163 -8.57 4.05 -8.72
N GLY A 164 -7.78 4.38 -9.73
CA GLY A 164 -7.89 3.88 -11.08
C GLY A 164 -6.85 2.82 -11.41
N LEU A 165 -6.80 2.46 -12.70
CA LEU A 165 -5.72 1.62 -13.23
C LEU A 165 -4.44 2.44 -13.41
N PRO A 166 -3.26 1.81 -13.34
CA PRO A 166 -1.97 2.47 -13.59
C PRO A 166 -1.98 3.28 -14.89
N ALA A 167 -1.44 4.50 -14.84
CA ALA A 167 -1.57 5.46 -15.95
C ALA A 167 -0.82 5.04 -17.23
N ALA A 168 0.18 4.16 -17.14
CA ALA A 168 0.98 3.73 -18.28
C ALA A 168 0.59 2.34 -18.85
N LEU A 169 -0.72 2.05 -18.91
CA LEU A 169 -1.21 0.89 -19.67
C LEU A 169 -0.82 0.96 -21.16
N PRO A 170 -0.36 -0.16 -21.75
CA PRO A 170 -0.30 -0.33 -23.19
C PRO A 170 -1.61 0.14 -23.87
N LYS A 171 -1.51 0.94 -24.93
CA LYS A 171 -2.69 1.58 -25.58
C LYS A 171 -3.82 0.61 -25.91
N TRP A 172 -3.49 -0.61 -26.34
CA TRP A 172 -4.49 -1.63 -26.67
C TRP A 172 -5.19 -2.18 -25.43
N GLN A 173 -4.47 -2.31 -24.29
CA GLN A 173 -5.06 -2.71 -23.01
C GLN A 173 -5.97 -1.61 -22.49
N GLY A 174 -5.51 -0.36 -22.48
CA GLY A 174 -6.33 0.78 -22.06
C GLY A 174 -7.62 0.92 -22.88
N LEU A 175 -7.54 0.73 -24.20
CA LEU A 175 -8.72 0.74 -25.08
C LEU A 175 -9.69 -0.41 -24.75
N LEU A 176 -9.18 -1.64 -24.61
CA LEU A 176 -10.02 -2.80 -24.31
C LEU A 176 -10.66 -2.69 -22.93
N LEU A 177 -9.89 -2.32 -21.91
CA LEU A 177 -10.37 -2.15 -20.54
C LEU A 177 -11.40 -1.02 -20.48
N GLY A 178 -11.14 0.13 -21.12
CA GLY A 178 -12.07 1.26 -21.16
C GLY A 178 -13.42 0.99 -21.82
N LEU A 179 -13.60 -0.14 -22.52
CA LEU A 179 -14.93 -0.58 -23.00
C LEU A 179 -15.77 -1.25 -21.92
N PHE A 180 -15.14 -1.77 -20.87
CA PHE A 180 -15.78 -2.55 -19.82
C PHE A 180 -15.66 -1.90 -18.43
N VAL A 181 -14.77 -0.92 -18.28
CA VAL A 181 -14.36 -0.37 -16.98
C VAL A 181 -14.14 1.13 -17.02
N ASP A 182 -14.34 1.80 -15.88
CA ASP A 182 -13.85 3.15 -15.65
C ASP A 182 -12.35 3.05 -15.31
N LEU A 183 -11.49 3.69 -16.10
CA LEU A 183 -10.03 3.64 -15.88
C LEU A 183 -9.59 4.48 -14.68
N GLU A 184 -10.44 5.39 -14.20
CA GLU A 184 -10.15 6.34 -13.12
C GLU A 184 -10.79 5.91 -11.79
N ASP A 185 -11.81 5.04 -11.83
CA ASP A 185 -12.43 4.38 -10.65
C ASP A 185 -12.53 2.86 -10.87
N TRP A 186 -11.41 2.16 -10.66
CA TRP A 186 -11.31 0.71 -10.84
C TRP A 186 -10.81 -0.02 -9.60
N HIS A 187 -9.65 0.38 -9.06
CA HIS A 187 -8.94 -0.35 -8.01
C HIS A 187 -9.24 0.23 -6.64
N GLN A 188 -10.42 -0.08 -6.10
CA GLN A 188 -10.79 0.43 -4.78
C GLN A 188 -9.83 -0.01 -3.67
N LEU A 189 -9.15 -1.16 -3.85
CA LEU A 189 -8.12 -1.64 -2.93
C LEU A 189 -7.03 -0.60 -2.62
N ASP A 190 -6.74 0.28 -3.59
CA ASP A 190 -5.69 1.29 -3.52
C ASP A 190 -6.27 2.66 -3.10
N HIS A 191 -7.46 2.70 -2.50
CA HIS A 191 -8.03 3.91 -1.87
C HIS A 191 -7.23 4.37 -0.65
N TYR A 192 -6.47 3.48 -0.02
CA TYR A 192 -5.58 3.82 1.07
C TYR A 192 -4.15 3.45 0.72
N THR A 193 -3.28 4.44 0.69
CA THR A 193 -1.83 4.23 0.62
C THR A 193 -1.16 4.87 1.84
N ALA A 194 0.08 4.52 2.09
CA ALA A 194 0.80 4.97 3.27
C ALA A 194 2.27 5.23 2.98
N ALA A 195 2.78 6.29 3.60
CA ALA A 195 4.22 6.51 3.76
C ALA A 195 4.59 6.27 5.22
N THR A 196 5.63 5.47 5.47
CA THR A 196 6.13 5.21 6.83
C THR A 196 7.55 5.70 6.96
N VAL A 197 7.76 6.78 7.71
CA VAL A 197 9.11 7.28 8.03
C VAL A 197 9.66 6.46 9.20
N VAL A 198 10.83 5.86 9.01
CA VAL A 198 11.50 5.04 10.02
C VAL A 198 12.58 5.88 10.71
N LEU A 199 12.49 5.98 12.03
CA LEU A 199 13.46 6.66 12.88
C LEU A 199 14.31 5.64 13.63
N ASP A 200 15.59 5.96 13.84
CA ASP A 200 16.44 5.22 14.78
C ASP A 200 16.25 5.68 16.23
N GLY A 201 17.04 5.10 17.15
CA GLY A 201 16.94 5.36 18.59
C GLY A 201 17.32 6.77 19.05
N VAL A 202 17.68 7.67 18.12
CA VAL A 202 17.88 9.10 18.40
C VAL A 202 16.90 9.98 17.61
N ASP A 203 15.77 9.43 17.19
CA ASP A 203 14.70 10.06 16.41
C ASP A 203 15.15 10.61 15.05
N ALA A 204 16.25 10.11 14.49
CA ALA A 204 16.72 10.56 13.18
C ALA A 204 16.13 9.67 12.06
N PRO A 205 15.58 10.25 10.98
CA PRO A 205 15.11 9.49 9.83
C PRO A 205 16.23 8.64 9.22
N VAL A 206 15.98 7.34 9.09
CA VAL A 206 16.93 6.39 8.48
C VAL A 206 16.39 5.75 7.21
N ALA A 207 15.08 5.61 7.08
CA ALA A 207 14.44 5.04 5.91
C ALA A 207 13.01 5.56 5.74
N VAL A 208 12.43 5.30 4.58
CA VAL A 208 10.99 5.39 4.36
C VAL A 208 10.51 4.09 3.73
N VAL A 209 9.35 3.61 4.18
CA VAL A 209 8.62 2.49 3.57
C VAL A 209 7.39 3.08 2.89
N LEU A 210 7.26 2.89 1.58
CA LEU A 210 6.13 3.37 0.79
C LEU A 210 5.27 2.19 0.38
N GLN A 211 3.97 2.31 0.62
CA GLN A 211 2.99 1.35 0.12
C GLN A 211 2.82 1.55 -1.38
N GLN A 212 2.86 0.42 -2.09
CA GLN A 212 2.72 0.33 -3.54
C GLN A 212 1.86 -0.90 -3.82
N HIS A 213 0.58 -0.73 -4.09
CA HIS A 213 -0.42 -1.78 -4.19
C HIS A 213 -0.38 -2.69 -2.95
N ASN A 214 -0.35 -4.01 -3.16
CA ASN A 214 -0.29 -4.99 -2.08
C ASN A 214 1.15 -5.28 -1.59
N GLN A 215 2.08 -4.35 -1.81
CA GLN A 215 3.46 -4.47 -1.36
C GLN A 215 4.00 -3.16 -0.75
N GLN A 216 5.23 -3.25 -0.25
CA GLN A 216 5.93 -2.16 0.40
C GLN A 216 7.33 -2.05 -0.23
N HIS A 217 7.77 -0.84 -0.56
CA HIS A 217 9.12 -0.56 -1.05
C HIS A 217 9.83 0.36 -0.07
N SER A 218 11.02 -0.03 0.36
CA SER A 218 11.82 0.68 1.35
C SER A 218 13.02 1.38 0.73
N TYR A 219 13.21 2.64 1.10
CA TYR A 219 14.27 3.51 0.61
C TYR A 219 15.10 4.02 1.81
N LEU A 220 16.42 3.88 1.74
CA LEU A 220 17.32 4.35 2.78
C LEU A 220 17.60 5.86 2.61
N VAL A 221 17.44 6.62 3.69
CA VAL A 221 17.69 8.07 3.72
C VAL A 221 19.19 8.34 3.58
N GLY A 222 19.55 9.25 2.69
CA GLY A 222 20.94 9.61 2.37
C GLY A 222 21.56 8.76 1.25
N ARG A 223 20.81 7.80 0.71
CA ARG A 223 21.26 6.97 -0.42
C ARG A 223 20.19 6.84 -1.50
N ASP A 224 19.05 6.25 -1.15
CA ASP A 224 17.98 5.98 -2.10
C ASP A 224 16.99 7.15 -2.16
N ILE A 225 16.87 7.89 -1.05
CA ILE A 225 16.08 9.11 -0.95
C ILE A 225 16.83 10.18 -0.15
N MET A 226 16.67 11.45 -0.51
CA MET A 226 17.29 12.58 0.19
C MET A 226 16.25 13.34 1.00
N LEU A 227 16.67 13.87 2.15
CA LEU A 227 15.84 14.81 2.91
C LEU A 227 15.83 16.16 2.19
N GLY A 228 14.66 16.81 2.19
CA GLY A 228 14.54 18.19 1.74
C GLY A 228 15.26 19.17 2.69
N PRO A 229 15.33 20.47 2.32
CA PRO A 229 16.01 21.49 3.12
C PRO A 229 15.47 21.64 4.55
N ASP A 230 14.20 21.29 4.78
CA ASP A 230 13.56 21.31 6.09
C ASP A 230 13.63 19.96 6.84
N GLY A 231 14.45 19.03 6.34
CA GLY A 231 14.68 17.73 6.96
C GLY A 231 13.58 16.70 6.74
N ARG A 232 12.60 16.98 5.85
CA ARG A 232 11.45 16.09 5.60
C ARG A 232 11.62 15.35 4.28
N ILE A 233 11.02 14.16 4.22
CA ILE A 233 10.99 13.33 3.02
C ILE A 233 9.92 13.88 2.06
N ALA A 234 10.17 13.81 0.76
CA ALA A 234 9.21 14.17 -0.27
C ALA A 234 8.76 12.91 -1.04
N VAL A 235 7.46 12.80 -1.27
CA VAL A 235 6.82 11.66 -1.96
C VAL A 235 5.82 12.17 -2.99
N ASP A 236 5.71 11.44 -4.10
CA ASP A 236 4.71 11.65 -5.14
C ASP A 236 3.61 10.59 -5.03
N ALA A 237 2.36 10.99 -5.19
CA ALA A 237 1.29 10.06 -5.53
C ALA A 237 1.30 9.75 -7.03
N ALA A 238 1.17 8.48 -7.37
CA ALA A 238 1.03 8.04 -8.74
C ALA A 238 -0.33 8.48 -9.32
N ILE A 239 -0.28 8.88 -10.58
CA ILE A 239 -1.46 9.29 -11.36
C ILE A 239 -2.43 8.10 -11.40
N ARG A 240 -3.68 8.33 -10.99
CA ARG A 240 -4.78 7.36 -10.88
C ARG A 240 -4.63 6.28 -9.80
N SER A 241 -3.50 5.57 -9.69
CA SER A 241 -3.34 4.49 -8.70
C SER A 241 -3.15 5.02 -7.27
N ASN A 242 -2.77 6.28 -7.12
CA ASN A 242 -2.49 6.98 -5.87
C ASN A 242 -1.31 6.44 -5.05
N GLU A 243 -0.60 5.44 -5.54
CA GLU A 243 0.53 4.81 -4.83
C GLU A 243 1.69 5.76 -4.61
N PHE A 244 2.45 5.55 -3.52
CA PHE A 244 3.52 6.46 -3.16
C PHE A 244 4.89 6.03 -3.69
N TYR A 245 5.59 7.01 -4.26
CA TYR A 245 6.97 6.87 -4.73
C TYR A 245 7.83 8.03 -4.23
N PRO A 246 9.17 7.88 -4.18
CA PRO A 246 10.06 9.00 -3.91
C PRO A 246 9.81 10.15 -4.89
N HIS A 247 9.77 11.38 -4.38
CA HIS A 247 9.57 12.55 -5.23
C HIS A 247 10.69 12.72 -6.26
N ALA A 248 10.31 13.06 -7.49
CA ALA A 248 11.22 13.45 -8.55
C ALA A 248 10.69 14.69 -9.29
N SER A 249 11.60 15.54 -9.77
CA SER A 249 11.23 16.74 -10.52
C SER A 249 10.66 16.46 -11.91
N ASP A 250 11.01 15.30 -12.48
CA ASP A 250 10.58 14.85 -13.79
C ASP A 250 9.61 13.69 -13.67
N ARG A 251 8.74 13.54 -14.67
CA ARG A 251 7.82 12.40 -14.76
C ARG A 251 8.56 11.06 -14.71
N GLN A 252 8.20 10.18 -13.79
CA GLN A 252 8.80 8.85 -13.62
C GLN A 252 7.84 7.73 -13.99
N ARG A 253 8.41 6.57 -14.30
CA ARG A 253 7.69 5.30 -14.46
C ARG A 253 8.21 4.30 -13.45
N HIS A 254 7.29 3.59 -12.82
CA HIS A 254 7.59 2.63 -11.77
C HIS A 254 6.95 1.30 -12.11
N ARG A 255 7.72 0.21 -12.06
CA ARG A 255 7.17 -1.13 -12.29
C ARG A 255 6.16 -1.44 -11.20
N ALA A 256 4.96 -1.85 -11.58
CA ALA A 256 3.90 -2.17 -10.65
C ALA A 256 3.33 -3.57 -10.91
N VAL A 257 2.99 -4.26 -9.82
CA VAL A 257 2.35 -5.56 -9.84
C VAL A 257 1.24 -5.58 -8.80
N ALA A 258 0.16 -6.30 -9.09
CA ALA A 258 -0.96 -6.37 -8.17
C ALA A 258 -0.60 -7.11 -6.88
N MET A 259 0.26 -8.13 -6.94
CA MET A 259 0.71 -8.92 -5.79
C MET A 259 2.20 -9.30 -5.94
N PRO A 260 2.99 -9.27 -4.85
CA PRO A 260 4.41 -9.61 -4.87
C PRO A 260 4.65 -11.12 -4.86
N ASP A 261 4.27 -11.81 -5.93
CA ASP A 261 4.52 -13.24 -6.09
C ASP A 261 5.89 -13.56 -6.73
N GLY A 262 6.10 -14.83 -7.08
CA GLY A 262 7.29 -15.32 -7.77
C GLY A 262 7.70 -14.51 -9.00
N GLU A 263 6.74 -14.28 -9.88
CA GLU A 263 6.94 -13.61 -11.17
C GLU A 263 6.97 -12.09 -10.97
N GLY A 264 6.06 -11.58 -10.14
CA GLY A 264 5.97 -10.16 -9.82
C GLY A 264 7.27 -9.63 -9.21
N MET A 265 7.87 -10.33 -8.26
CA MET A 265 9.16 -9.89 -7.67
C MET A 265 10.32 -9.90 -8.66
N ARG A 266 10.37 -10.87 -9.60
CA ARG A 266 11.38 -10.88 -10.67
C ARG A 266 11.22 -9.68 -11.59
N TYR A 267 9.98 -9.33 -11.93
CA TYR A 267 9.70 -8.16 -12.73
C TYR A 267 10.03 -6.85 -12.01
N LEU A 268 9.64 -6.72 -10.75
CA LEU A 268 9.93 -5.52 -9.95
C LEU A 268 11.45 -5.29 -9.81
N ILE A 269 12.19 -6.32 -9.41
CA ILE A 269 13.63 -6.23 -9.15
C ILE A 269 14.40 -6.16 -10.47
N ALA A 270 14.20 -7.08 -11.41
CA ALA A 270 15.07 -7.21 -12.59
C ALA A 270 14.46 -6.74 -13.92
N GLY A 271 13.17 -6.35 -13.93
CA GLY A 271 12.47 -5.99 -15.18
C GLY A 271 12.26 -7.19 -16.11
N GLN A 272 12.47 -8.41 -15.62
CA GLN A 272 12.35 -9.64 -16.39
C GLN A 272 10.93 -10.18 -16.33
N ASP A 273 10.53 -10.92 -17.37
CA ASP A 273 9.28 -11.69 -17.40
C ASP A 273 8.06 -10.87 -16.95
N GLN A 274 7.85 -9.71 -17.59
CA GLN A 274 6.75 -8.81 -17.28
C GLN A 274 5.41 -9.59 -17.26
N PRO A 275 4.71 -9.65 -16.09
CA PRO A 275 3.44 -10.34 -16.01
C PRO A 275 2.44 -9.74 -16.98
N TRP A 276 1.61 -10.59 -17.59
CA TRP A 276 0.63 -10.17 -18.61
C TRP A 276 -0.31 -9.04 -18.16
N MET A 277 -0.65 -9.01 -16.86
CA MET A 277 -1.53 -8.01 -16.23
C MET A 277 -0.78 -6.97 -15.40
N SER A 278 0.52 -6.79 -15.62
CA SER A 278 1.29 -5.71 -14.99
C SER A 278 1.25 -4.43 -15.84
N ALA A 279 1.45 -3.29 -15.18
CA ALA A 279 1.58 -2.00 -15.81
C ALA A 279 2.62 -1.17 -15.06
N ASP A 280 3.00 -0.03 -15.62
CA ASP A 280 3.81 0.94 -14.87
C ASP A 280 2.88 1.96 -14.20
N ASP A 281 3.17 2.25 -12.95
CA ASP A 281 2.72 3.47 -12.30
C ASP A 281 3.52 4.66 -12.81
N VAL A 282 2.92 5.84 -12.71
CA VAL A 282 3.50 7.07 -13.23
C VAL A 282 3.34 8.18 -12.21
N THR A 283 4.44 8.83 -11.85
CA THR A 283 4.41 10.03 -11.00
C THR A 283 4.83 11.27 -11.77
N GLU A 284 4.23 12.41 -11.43
CA GLU A 284 4.57 13.74 -11.94
C GLU A 284 4.23 14.78 -10.86
N GLY A 285 4.86 14.66 -9.68
CA GLY A 285 4.54 15.44 -8.49
C GLY A 285 4.88 16.93 -8.61
N THR A 286 3.96 17.70 -9.19
CA THR A 286 4.14 19.14 -9.47
C THR A 286 3.37 20.02 -8.51
N VAL A 287 2.31 19.50 -7.89
CA VAL A 287 1.44 20.23 -6.97
C VAL A 287 1.65 19.72 -5.56
N PRO A 288 2.16 20.54 -4.62
CA PRO A 288 2.24 20.15 -3.21
C PRO A 288 0.84 20.10 -2.60
N VAL A 289 0.59 19.07 -1.80
CA VAL A 289 -0.67 18.91 -1.05
C VAL A 289 -0.51 19.54 0.33
N ASP A 290 -1.35 20.52 0.63
CA ASP A 290 -1.52 21.05 1.98
C ASP A 290 -2.54 20.19 2.73
N TYR A 291 -2.09 19.46 3.75
CA TYR A 291 -2.92 18.50 4.50
C TYR A 291 -2.76 18.67 6.00
N ASP A 292 -3.84 18.35 6.72
CA ASP A 292 -3.84 18.24 8.17
C ASP A 292 -3.47 16.83 8.64
N LEU A 293 -2.98 16.69 9.88
CA LEU A 293 -2.82 15.40 10.52
C LEU A 293 -3.96 15.13 11.49
N SER A 294 -4.56 13.95 11.37
CA SER A 294 -5.49 13.39 12.36
C SER A 294 -4.92 12.11 12.95
N PHE A 295 -5.43 11.73 14.11
CA PHE A 295 -4.92 10.60 14.88
C PHE A 295 -6.07 9.71 15.30
N LEU A 296 -5.97 8.43 14.95
CA LEU A 296 -6.93 7.39 15.29
C LEU A 296 -6.23 6.33 16.13
N ALA A 297 -6.98 5.64 16.98
CA ALA A 297 -6.43 4.50 17.71
C ALA A 297 -6.13 3.37 16.70
N PRO A 298 -5.04 2.60 16.87
CA PRO A 298 -4.77 1.43 16.01
C PRO A 298 -5.93 0.42 15.90
N SER A 299 -6.80 0.36 16.90
CA SER A 299 -8.01 -0.49 16.91
C SER A 299 -9.17 0.09 16.12
N ASP A 300 -9.10 1.32 15.64
CA ASP A 300 -10.19 1.98 14.94
C ASP A 300 -10.54 1.26 13.62
N ALA A 301 -11.81 1.40 13.19
CA ALA A 301 -12.32 0.78 11.97
C ALA A 301 -11.55 1.19 10.71
N PHE A 302 -11.01 2.41 10.63
CA PHE A 302 -10.13 2.79 9.53
C PHE A 302 -8.99 1.78 9.31
N TYR A 303 -8.42 1.25 10.41
CA TYR A 303 -7.35 0.25 10.34
C TYR A 303 -7.86 -1.18 10.29
N THR A 304 -8.94 -1.50 11.01
CA THR A 304 -9.27 -2.89 11.37
C THR A 304 -10.61 -3.40 10.85
N PHE A 305 -11.31 -2.62 10.02
CA PHE A 305 -12.55 -3.09 9.38
C PHE A 305 -12.30 -4.34 8.53
N GLN A 306 -13.05 -5.41 8.79
CA GLN A 306 -12.91 -6.70 8.11
C GLN A 306 -13.79 -6.83 6.87
N GLY A 307 -14.86 -6.04 6.77
CA GLY A 307 -15.70 -5.99 5.58
C GLY A 307 -15.05 -5.21 4.43
N PHE A 308 -15.88 -4.76 3.50
CA PHE A 308 -15.48 -3.99 2.33
C PHE A 308 -15.70 -2.50 2.58
N LEU A 309 -14.64 -1.69 2.60
CA LEU A 309 -14.72 -0.22 2.63
C LEU A 309 -14.81 0.34 1.20
N GLY A 310 -15.85 -0.08 0.49
CA GLY A 310 -16.08 0.19 -0.93
C GLY A 310 -17.05 -0.84 -1.51
N GLU A 311 -17.50 -0.62 -2.75
CA GLU A 311 -18.50 -1.47 -3.38
C GLU A 311 -17.97 -2.89 -3.61
N LYS A 312 -18.80 -3.91 -3.38
CA LYS A 312 -18.54 -5.28 -3.84
C LYS A 312 -18.99 -5.39 -5.29
N ARG A 313 -18.06 -5.61 -6.23
CA ARG A 313 -18.35 -5.59 -7.68
C ARG A 313 -18.04 -6.96 -8.30
N LEU A 314 -18.76 -7.31 -9.37
CA LEU A 314 -18.68 -8.65 -10.00
C LEU A 314 -17.32 -8.99 -10.64
N LEU A 315 -16.47 -7.98 -10.89
CA LEU A 315 -15.16 -8.16 -11.51
C LEU A 315 -14.07 -8.12 -10.43
N PRO A 316 -13.17 -9.12 -10.37
CA PRO A 316 -12.08 -9.15 -9.40
C PRO A 316 -11.23 -7.86 -9.44
N GLY A 317 -10.77 -7.42 -8.26
CA GLY A 317 -9.90 -6.25 -8.11
C GLY A 317 -10.63 -4.91 -8.00
N ARG A 318 -11.97 -4.93 -7.97
CA ARG A 318 -12.82 -3.75 -7.77
C ARG A 318 -13.46 -3.64 -6.39
N ASP A 319 -13.31 -4.67 -5.58
CA ASP A 319 -13.91 -4.72 -4.26
C ASP A 319 -13.24 -3.71 -3.32
N GLY A 320 -14.05 -3.06 -2.48
CA GLY A 320 -13.55 -2.18 -1.44
C GLY A 320 -12.53 -2.86 -0.54
N PRO A 321 -11.44 -2.17 -0.15
CA PRO A 321 -10.42 -2.74 0.71
C PRO A 321 -11.00 -2.96 2.11
N PRO A 322 -10.49 -3.96 2.83
CA PRO A 322 -10.61 -3.94 4.28
C PRO A 322 -9.84 -2.74 4.87
N GLY A 323 -9.85 -2.60 6.19
CA GLY A 323 -9.14 -1.53 6.88
C GLY A 323 -7.64 -1.50 6.54
N ALA A 324 -7.02 -0.33 6.68
CA ALA A 324 -5.64 -0.06 6.25
C ALA A 324 -4.56 -0.93 6.95
N ALA A 325 -4.90 -1.68 8.01
CA ALA A 325 -3.97 -2.66 8.59
C ALA A 325 -3.91 -3.98 7.81
N TYR A 326 -4.79 -4.23 6.84
CA TYR A 326 -4.77 -5.39 5.96
C TYR A 326 -4.00 -5.06 4.67
N ASN A 327 -2.73 -4.68 4.82
CA ASN A 327 -1.92 -4.10 3.74
C ASN A 327 -0.72 -4.98 3.30
N THR A 328 -0.55 -6.15 3.91
CA THR A 328 0.48 -7.14 3.55
C THR A 328 0.15 -8.49 4.18
N LEU A 329 0.87 -9.54 3.78
CA LEU A 329 0.68 -10.89 4.31
C LEU A 329 0.89 -10.95 5.85
N PRO A 330 0.13 -11.77 6.59
CA PRO A 330 0.26 -11.90 8.04
C PRO A 330 1.69 -12.15 8.54
N SER A 331 2.47 -12.96 7.82
CA SER A 331 3.87 -13.27 8.16
C SER A 331 4.83 -12.08 8.03
N LEU A 332 4.43 -11.03 7.30
CA LEU A 332 5.20 -9.82 7.08
C LEU A 332 4.67 -8.63 7.89
N LYS A 333 3.69 -8.84 8.78
CA LYS A 333 3.03 -7.72 9.49
C LYS A 333 3.90 -6.97 10.49
N ALA A 334 4.95 -7.58 11.02
CA ALA A 334 5.94 -6.86 11.83
C ALA A 334 6.56 -5.73 11.00
N ARG A 335 6.70 -4.53 11.58
CA ARG A 335 7.11 -3.33 10.83
C ARG A 335 8.53 -3.44 10.32
N ALA A 336 9.42 -4.04 11.09
CA ALA A 336 10.78 -4.35 10.64
C ALA A 336 10.78 -5.31 9.44
N MET A 337 9.85 -6.28 9.38
CA MET A 337 9.76 -7.19 8.23
C MET A 337 9.30 -6.47 6.97
N GLN A 338 8.37 -5.51 7.06
CA GLN A 338 7.97 -4.67 5.93
C GLN A 338 9.15 -3.82 5.41
N LEU A 339 9.92 -3.25 6.35
CA LEU A 339 11.13 -2.52 6.02
C LEU A 339 12.14 -3.39 5.25
N PHE A 340 12.40 -4.61 5.71
CA PHE A 340 13.42 -5.46 5.09
C PHE A 340 12.95 -6.13 3.80
N VAL A 341 11.71 -6.63 3.74
CA VAL A 341 11.19 -7.27 2.51
C VAL A 341 11.12 -6.29 1.35
N GLY A 342 10.82 -5.02 1.65
CA GLY A 342 10.78 -3.95 0.66
C GLY A 342 12.14 -3.33 0.35
N TYR A 343 13.23 -3.74 1.01
CA TYR A 343 14.54 -3.13 0.81
C TYR A 343 15.31 -3.78 -0.34
N TRP A 344 14.92 -3.43 -1.56
CA TRP A 344 15.56 -3.87 -2.81
C TRP A 344 15.60 -2.73 -3.83
N ARG A 345 16.42 -2.87 -4.87
CA ARG A 345 16.58 -1.87 -5.93
C ARG A 345 16.23 -2.44 -7.28
N SER A 346 15.54 -1.64 -8.07
CA SER A 346 15.33 -1.93 -9.49
C SER A 346 16.68 -2.07 -10.18
N ASP A 347 16.79 -3.14 -10.95
CA ASP A 347 17.92 -3.54 -11.76
C ASP A 347 19.21 -3.86 -10.97
N ASP A 348 19.10 -4.15 -9.66
CA ASP A 348 20.22 -4.62 -8.84
C ASP A 348 20.34 -6.16 -8.91
N PRO A 349 21.40 -6.70 -9.58
CA PRO A 349 21.55 -8.14 -9.75
C PRO A 349 21.83 -8.88 -8.43
N GLU A 350 22.37 -8.21 -7.42
CA GLU A 350 22.62 -8.81 -6.11
C GLU A 350 21.33 -8.94 -5.29
N ASP A 351 20.40 -7.98 -5.43
CA ASP A 351 19.04 -8.11 -4.86
C ASP A 351 18.29 -9.26 -5.53
N MET A 352 18.38 -9.37 -6.86
CA MET A 352 17.77 -10.47 -7.61
C MET A 352 18.31 -11.84 -7.16
N LYS A 353 19.63 -11.96 -7.04
CA LYS A 353 20.28 -13.19 -6.56
C LYS A 353 19.85 -13.57 -5.13
N ARG A 354 19.72 -12.60 -4.23
CA ARG A 354 19.21 -12.82 -2.87
C ARG A 354 17.77 -13.34 -2.90
N TYR A 355 16.94 -12.75 -3.75
CA TYR A 355 15.56 -13.20 -3.92
C TYR A 355 15.49 -14.64 -4.45
N GLU A 356 16.23 -14.98 -5.51
CA GLU A 356 16.23 -16.33 -6.09
C GLU A 356 16.70 -17.37 -5.07
N THR A 357 17.76 -17.07 -4.32
CA THR A 357 18.27 -17.95 -3.26
C THR A 357 17.19 -18.21 -2.19
N ALA A 358 16.44 -17.17 -1.79
CA ALA A 358 15.36 -17.29 -0.82
C ALA A 358 14.15 -18.06 -1.36
N ALA A 359 13.81 -17.84 -2.65
CA ALA A 359 12.71 -18.51 -3.33
C ALA A 359 13.00 -20.00 -3.53
N ASP A 360 14.19 -20.37 -4.03
CA ASP A 360 14.61 -21.75 -4.29
C ASP A 360 14.72 -22.58 -2.99
N GLY A 361 15.05 -21.93 -1.87
CA GLY A 361 15.07 -22.54 -0.55
C GLY A 361 13.69 -22.80 0.07
N GLY A 362 12.60 -22.41 -0.61
CA GLY A 362 11.22 -22.56 -0.11
C GLY A 362 10.80 -21.58 0.99
N GLY A 363 11.66 -20.59 1.32
CA GLY A 363 11.40 -19.59 2.35
C GLY A 363 10.69 -18.32 1.85
N GLY A 364 10.67 -18.11 0.52
CA GLY A 364 9.93 -17.03 -0.13
C GLY A 364 10.30 -15.63 0.39
N LEU A 365 9.29 -14.75 0.48
CA LEU A 365 9.47 -13.35 0.91
C LEU A 365 10.01 -13.21 2.34
N PHE A 366 9.69 -14.15 3.24
CA PHE A 366 10.20 -14.12 4.60
C PHE A 366 11.72 -14.33 4.64
N ALA A 367 12.22 -15.37 3.95
CA ALA A 367 13.65 -15.61 3.86
C ALA A 367 14.38 -14.50 3.10
N PHE A 368 13.72 -13.89 2.10
CA PHE A 368 14.27 -12.73 1.41
C PHE A 368 14.41 -11.53 2.34
N ALA A 369 13.40 -11.25 3.17
CA ALA A 369 13.45 -10.18 4.17
C ALA A 369 14.58 -10.39 5.19
N GLU A 370 14.81 -11.61 5.67
CA GLU A 370 15.95 -11.92 6.55
C GLU A 370 17.30 -11.69 5.86
N ALA A 371 17.42 -12.03 4.57
CA ALA A 371 18.62 -11.73 3.80
C ALA A 371 18.82 -10.19 3.63
N GLN A 372 17.73 -9.46 3.40
CA GLN A 372 17.77 -8.01 3.25
C GLN A 372 18.02 -7.26 4.56
N LYS A 373 17.61 -7.81 5.70
CA LYS A 373 17.91 -7.24 7.02
C LYS A 373 19.40 -7.00 7.22
N ARG A 374 20.24 -7.98 6.86
CA ARG A 374 21.70 -7.81 6.92
C ARG A 374 22.17 -6.71 5.97
N ARG A 375 21.68 -6.72 4.73
CA ARG A 375 22.05 -5.72 3.72
C ARG A 375 21.69 -4.30 4.17
N PHE A 376 20.47 -4.11 4.67
CA PHE A 376 19.98 -2.86 5.23
C PHE A 376 20.88 -2.37 6.35
N PHE A 377 21.18 -3.23 7.32
CA PHE A 377 22.04 -2.88 8.45
C PHE A 377 23.39 -2.32 7.99
N CYS A 378 24.03 -3.01 7.04
CA CYS A 378 25.33 -2.63 6.51
C CYS A 378 25.31 -1.29 5.79
N ASP A 379 24.30 -1.10 4.94
CA ASP A 379 24.15 0.14 4.19
C ASP A 379 23.84 1.32 5.14
N TRP A 380 22.98 1.12 6.13
CA TRP A 380 22.64 2.13 7.14
C TRP A 380 23.86 2.52 7.99
N ARG A 381 24.65 1.55 8.45
CA ARG A 381 25.87 1.81 9.24
C ARG A 381 26.94 2.54 8.44
N ALA A 382 27.12 2.19 7.16
CA ALA A 382 28.04 2.87 6.27
C ALA A 382 27.68 4.36 6.10
N LEU A 383 26.40 4.70 5.95
CA LEU A 383 25.94 6.09 5.86
C LEU A 383 26.15 6.89 7.15
N ARG A 384 26.17 6.22 8.31
CA ARG A 384 26.47 6.83 9.61
C ARG A 384 27.97 7.00 9.86
N GLY A 385 28.82 6.69 8.87
CA GLY A 385 30.28 6.79 9.00
C GLY A 385 30.87 5.73 9.95
N ALA A 386 30.13 4.66 10.24
CA ALA A 386 30.69 3.54 10.98
C ALA A 386 31.68 2.82 10.06
N SER A 387 32.95 2.75 10.47
CA SER A 387 34.03 2.09 9.71
C SER A 387 33.99 0.55 9.84
N GLU A 388 32.91 0.00 10.37
CA GLU A 388 32.80 -1.43 10.66
C GLU A 388 32.57 -2.20 9.36
N PRO A 389 33.38 -3.24 9.08
CA PRO A 389 33.13 -4.11 7.94
C PRO A 389 31.87 -4.92 8.16
N CYS A 390 30.97 -4.80 7.19
CA CYS A 390 29.97 -5.77 6.84
C CYS A 390 30.47 -6.68 5.72
#